data_AF-A0A101GLV4-F1
#
_entry.id   AF-A0A101GLV4-F1
#
_cell.length_a   1.000
_cell.length_b   1.000
_cell.length_c   1.000
_cell.angle_alpha   90.00
_cell.angle_beta   90.00
_cell.angle_gamma   90.00
#
_symmetry.space_group_name_H-M   'P 1'
#
loop_
_entity.id
_entity.type
_entity.pdbx_description
1 polymer ?
#
loop_
_entity_poly.entity_id
_entity_poly.type
_entity_poly.pdbx_seq_one_letter_code
_entity_poly.pdbx_strand_id
1 'polypeptide(L)'
;IATGNSNAGLNGWYLSMLLHKDGWSRLGFFGYDLQDQCGSANTLSIRGDEGAIGEIRGPNYPNYAMNVGHQGEYAAIVGGAHYGRGDAFCFDPRVKICFADPALKFDFAEPRREFAKGAIREFMPAGERSLIIPAR
;
A
#
# COMPACT_ATOMS: atom_id res chain seq x y z
N ILE A 1 8.05 10.15 6.69
CA ILE A 1 7.85 11.25 7.68
C ILE A 1 9.07 12.16 7.75
N ALA A 2 10.18 11.76 8.40
CA ALA A 2 11.30 12.65 8.71
C ALA A 2 11.87 13.43 7.49
N THR A 3 11.93 12.80 6.32
CA THR A 3 12.49 13.40 5.11
C THR A 3 11.46 14.05 4.19
N GLY A 4 10.16 13.78 4.40
CA GLY A 4 9.13 14.13 3.42
C GLY A 4 9.34 13.54 2.01
N ASN A 5 10.12 12.45 1.87
CA ASN A 5 10.46 11.82 0.58
C ASN A 5 10.20 10.31 0.64
N SER A 6 9.38 9.78 -0.27
CA SER A 6 8.94 8.39 -0.29
C SER A 6 10.07 7.40 -0.65
N ASN A 7 10.94 7.74 -1.60
CA ASN A 7 12.11 6.90 -1.95
C ASN A 7 13.10 6.78 -0.78
N ALA A 8 13.27 7.85 0.01
CA ALA A 8 14.03 7.75 1.26
C ALA A 8 13.36 6.79 2.27
N GLY A 9 12.03 6.80 2.33
CA GLY A 9 11.25 5.83 3.11
C GLY A 9 11.40 4.38 2.61
N LEU A 10 11.41 4.16 1.29
CA LEU A 10 11.65 2.86 0.67
C LEU A 10 13.06 2.34 0.98
N ASN A 11 14.09 3.20 0.91
CA ASN A 11 15.44 2.84 1.37
C ASN A 11 15.46 2.43 2.85
N GLY A 12 14.67 3.11 3.70
CA GLY A 12 14.49 2.72 5.10
C GLY A 12 13.82 1.35 5.27
N TRP A 13 12.83 1.03 4.43
CA TRP A 13 12.21 -0.31 4.38
C TRP A 13 13.24 -1.38 4.04
N TYR A 14 14.00 -1.20 2.95
CA TYR A 14 14.98 -2.20 2.52
C TYR A 14 16.12 -2.37 3.51
N LEU A 15 16.58 -1.27 4.13
CA LEU A 15 17.54 -1.35 5.23
C LEU A 15 16.98 -2.14 6.43
N SER A 16 15.71 -1.94 6.78
CA SER A 16 15.03 -2.70 7.84
C SER A 16 15.03 -4.20 7.54
N MET A 17 14.75 -4.59 6.29
CA MET A 17 14.75 -6.00 5.89
C MET A 17 16.15 -6.63 5.98
N LEU A 18 17.20 -5.92 5.57
CA LEU A 18 18.58 -6.39 5.71
C LEU A 18 18.95 -6.58 7.19
N LEU A 19 18.70 -5.58 8.04
CA LEU A 19 18.99 -5.65 9.47
C LEU A 19 18.18 -6.73 10.19
N HIS A 20 16.91 -6.94 9.81
CA HIS A 20 16.08 -8.01 10.34
C HIS A 20 16.67 -9.37 10.00
N LYS A 21 17.00 -9.59 8.71
CA LYS A 21 17.59 -10.84 8.24
C LYS A 21 18.88 -11.18 8.97
N ASP A 22 19.79 -10.21 9.10
CA ASP A 22 21.07 -10.40 9.79
C ASP A 22 20.89 -10.54 11.31
N GLY A 23 19.96 -9.76 11.90
CA GLY A 23 19.72 -9.76 13.34
C GLY A 23 19.09 -11.06 13.87
N TRP A 24 18.29 -11.75 13.07
CA TRP A 24 17.58 -12.96 13.49
C TRP A 24 17.87 -14.21 12.65
N SER A 25 18.77 -14.14 11.68
CA SER A 25 19.11 -15.23 10.74
C SER A 25 17.88 -15.82 10.03
N ARG A 26 16.82 -15.03 9.91
CA ARG A 26 15.55 -15.36 9.24
C ARG A 26 14.87 -14.07 8.83
N LEU A 27 13.96 -14.17 7.87
CA LEU A 27 13.13 -13.05 7.45
C LEU A 27 11.69 -13.50 7.21
N GLY A 28 11.31 -13.78 5.96
CA GLY A 28 9.97 -14.22 5.58
C GLY A 28 9.92 -15.62 4.99
N PHE A 29 8.83 -15.91 4.28
CA PHE A 29 8.66 -17.15 3.53
C PHE A 29 9.61 -17.23 2.32
N PHE A 30 9.60 -18.36 1.62
CA PHE A 30 10.45 -18.57 0.44
C PHE A 30 10.18 -17.52 -0.65
N GLY A 31 11.18 -16.70 -0.97
CA GLY A 31 11.07 -15.63 -1.96
C GLY A 31 10.39 -14.36 -1.46
N TYR A 32 10.05 -14.26 -0.16
CA TYR A 32 9.53 -13.03 0.45
C TYR A 32 10.42 -11.82 0.13
N ASP A 33 11.74 -12.02 0.22
CA ASP A 33 12.73 -10.96 0.09
C ASP A 33 13.23 -10.72 -1.33
N LEU A 34 12.56 -11.25 -2.37
CA LEU A 34 12.94 -10.99 -3.77
C LEU A 34 13.05 -9.50 -4.05
N GLN A 35 12.01 -8.74 -3.72
CA GLN A 35 12.01 -7.30 -3.89
C GLN A 35 12.90 -6.57 -2.91
N ASP A 36 13.13 -7.14 -1.73
CA ASP A 36 13.94 -6.50 -0.69
C ASP A 36 15.44 -6.60 -1.01
N GLN A 37 15.89 -7.69 -1.63
CA GLN A 37 17.25 -7.83 -2.14
C GLN A 37 17.50 -6.93 -3.37
N CYS A 38 16.51 -6.76 -4.25
CA CYS A 38 16.59 -5.81 -5.37
C CYS A 38 16.40 -4.34 -4.93
N GLY A 39 15.77 -4.12 -3.78
CA GLY A 39 15.20 -2.83 -3.39
C GLY A 39 16.22 -1.72 -3.24
N SER A 40 17.33 -1.97 -2.56
CA SER A 40 18.40 -0.98 -2.36
C SER A 40 18.99 -0.48 -3.69
N ALA A 41 19.19 -1.38 -4.66
CA ALA A 41 19.69 -1.01 -5.98
C ALA A 41 18.65 -0.24 -6.80
N ASN A 42 17.39 -0.64 -6.72
CA ASN A 42 16.34 -0.09 -7.58
C ASN A 42 15.62 1.14 -7.00
N THR A 43 15.86 1.51 -5.74
CA THR A 43 15.18 2.67 -5.12
C THR A 43 15.54 3.99 -5.79
N LEU A 44 16.79 4.14 -6.24
CA LEU A 44 17.28 5.33 -6.94
C LEU A 44 17.82 5.00 -8.34
N SER A 45 17.52 3.82 -8.87
CA SER A 45 17.83 3.50 -10.27
C SER A 45 17.08 4.44 -11.19
N ILE A 46 17.68 4.72 -12.35
CA ILE A 46 17.08 5.49 -13.45
C ILE A 46 16.93 4.64 -14.71
N ARG A 47 17.17 3.33 -14.62
CA ARG A 47 17.00 2.39 -15.74
C ARG A 47 15.51 2.12 -15.98
N GLY A 48 15.16 1.79 -17.22
CA GLY A 48 13.76 1.80 -17.69
C GLY A 48 12.78 0.98 -16.85
N ASP A 49 13.12 -0.26 -16.51
CA ASP A 49 12.28 -1.19 -15.75
C ASP A 49 12.61 -1.25 -14.24
N GLU A 50 13.49 -0.36 -13.77
CA GLU A 50 13.95 -0.32 -12.38
C GLU A 50 13.59 0.99 -11.69
N GLY A 51 13.73 2.11 -12.39
CA GLY A 51 13.61 3.45 -11.81
C GLY A 51 12.18 3.95 -11.77
N ALA A 52 11.68 4.23 -10.57
CA ALA A 52 10.39 4.89 -10.35
C ALA A 52 10.34 5.58 -8.98
N ILE A 53 9.64 6.71 -8.89
CA ILE A 53 9.30 7.33 -7.58
C ILE A 53 8.26 6.48 -6.86
N GLY A 54 8.28 6.45 -5.54
CA GLY A 54 7.40 5.58 -4.73
C GLY A 54 5.93 5.73 -5.09
N GLU A 55 5.50 6.94 -5.43
CA GLU A 55 4.12 7.31 -5.79
C GLU A 55 3.63 6.64 -7.09
N ILE A 56 4.52 6.27 -8.02
CA ILE A 56 4.15 5.66 -9.32
C ILE A 56 4.48 4.17 -9.40
N ARG A 57 5.14 3.62 -8.37
CA ARG A 57 5.29 2.17 -8.24
C ARG A 57 3.92 1.55 -7.92
N GLY A 58 3.81 0.25 -8.14
CA GLY A 58 2.59 -0.48 -7.83
C GLY A 58 2.75 -1.98 -8.08
N PRO A 59 1.64 -2.74 -8.05
CA PRO A 59 1.67 -4.19 -8.22
C PRO A 59 2.26 -4.68 -9.54
N ASN A 60 2.44 -3.81 -10.54
CA ASN A 60 3.07 -4.15 -11.82
C ASN A 60 4.54 -3.66 -11.95
N TYR A 61 5.08 -3.02 -10.91
CA TYR A 61 6.52 -2.75 -10.87
C TYR A 61 7.26 -4.10 -10.75
N PRO A 62 8.29 -4.40 -11.59
CA PRO A 62 8.73 -5.79 -11.81
C PRO A 62 9.05 -6.58 -10.55
N ASN A 63 9.74 -5.98 -9.58
CA ASN A 63 10.07 -6.68 -8.33
C ASN A 63 8.86 -6.88 -7.40
N TYR A 64 7.80 -6.08 -7.53
CA TYR A 64 6.66 -6.05 -6.58
C TYR A 64 5.50 -6.95 -7.01
N ALA A 65 5.63 -7.66 -8.13
CA ALA A 65 4.52 -8.30 -8.82
C ALA A 65 4.06 -9.65 -8.24
N MET A 66 4.78 -10.20 -7.27
CA MET A 66 4.58 -11.60 -6.86
C MET A 66 4.29 -11.80 -5.38
N ASN A 67 4.88 -10.97 -4.50
CA ASN A 67 4.98 -11.30 -3.09
C ASN A 67 4.02 -10.47 -2.22
N VAL A 68 3.50 -11.12 -1.17
CA VAL A 68 2.62 -10.51 -0.16
C VAL A 68 3.43 -9.89 0.99
N GLY A 69 2.81 -8.98 1.73
CA GLY A 69 3.43 -8.33 2.90
C GLY A 69 4.36 -7.15 2.56
N HIS A 70 4.07 -6.48 1.44
CA HIS A 70 4.83 -5.33 0.94
C HIS A 70 3.95 -4.21 0.38
N GLN A 71 2.99 -4.53 -0.50
CA GLN A 71 2.28 -3.51 -1.28
C GLN A 71 1.46 -2.52 -0.43
N GLY A 72 0.79 -3.01 0.62
CA GLY A 72 0.02 -2.14 1.53
C GLY A 72 0.94 -1.25 2.37
N GLU A 73 2.09 -1.79 2.75
CA GLU A 73 3.12 -1.09 3.50
C GLU A 73 3.81 -0.02 2.65
N TYR A 74 4.05 -0.27 1.37
CA TYR A 74 4.55 0.74 0.43
C TYR A 74 3.57 1.90 0.24
N ALA A 75 2.27 1.62 0.17
CA ALA A 75 1.25 2.67 0.15
C ALA A 75 1.32 3.53 1.42
N ALA A 76 1.60 2.92 2.58
CA ALA A 76 1.80 3.63 3.84
C ALA A 76 3.10 4.45 3.88
N ILE A 77 4.19 3.96 3.28
CA ILE A 77 5.46 4.71 3.14
C ILE A 77 5.24 6.00 2.32
N VAL A 78 4.58 5.87 1.18
CA VAL A 78 4.19 7.02 0.34
C VAL A 78 3.29 7.97 1.13
N GLY A 79 2.20 7.47 1.72
CA GLY A 79 1.30 8.27 2.54
C GLY A 79 2.02 9.00 3.68
N GLY A 80 2.95 8.32 4.36
CA GLY A 80 3.75 8.88 5.45
C GLY A 80 4.77 9.93 5.02
N ALA A 81 5.19 9.97 3.75
CA ALA A 81 6.01 11.06 3.22
C ALA A 81 5.18 12.36 3.09
N HIS A 82 3.96 12.23 2.57
CA HIS A 82 3.03 13.35 2.35
C HIS A 82 2.33 13.83 3.62
N TYR A 83 1.90 12.92 4.50
CA TYR A 83 1.31 13.28 5.79
C TYR A 83 2.28 14.08 6.66
N GLY A 84 3.57 13.72 6.67
CA GLY A 84 4.58 14.47 7.40
C GLY A 84 4.78 15.90 6.90
N ARG A 85 4.38 16.19 5.65
CA ARG A 85 4.44 17.51 5.03
C ARG A 85 3.12 18.28 5.10
N GLY A 86 2.02 17.62 5.45
CA GLY A 86 0.68 18.19 5.36
C GLY A 86 0.15 18.35 3.93
N ASP A 87 0.65 17.56 2.98
CA ASP A 87 0.17 17.62 1.60
C ASP A 87 -1.28 17.06 1.50
N ALA A 88 -2.12 17.68 0.66
CA ALA A 88 -3.53 17.28 0.53
C ALA A 88 -3.73 15.92 -0.18
N PHE A 89 -2.77 15.48 -1.00
CA PHE A 89 -2.80 14.25 -1.77
C PHE A 89 -1.38 13.69 -1.96
N CYS A 90 -1.26 12.41 -2.32
CA CYS A 90 0.04 11.77 -2.56
C CYS A 90 0.46 11.80 -4.05
N PHE A 91 -0.45 11.43 -4.96
CA PHE A 91 -0.14 11.34 -6.39
C PHE A 91 -1.14 12.10 -7.26
N ASP A 92 -2.42 11.74 -7.18
CA ASP A 92 -3.47 12.35 -8.01
C ASP A 92 -4.54 13.08 -7.15
N PRO A 93 -4.68 14.41 -7.27
CA PRO A 93 -5.69 15.16 -6.52
C PRO A 93 -7.13 14.80 -6.92
N ARG A 94 -7.35 14.38 -8.16
CA ARG A 94 -8.68 13.98 -8.65
C ARG A 94 -9.15 12.73 -7.93
N VAL A 95 -8.24 11.77 -7.71
CA VAL A 95 -8.54 10.56 -6.93
C VAL A 95 -8.86 10.94 -5.48
N LYS A 96 -8.08 11.83 -4.86
CA LYS A 96 -8.36 12.30 -3.50
C LYS A 96 -9.77 12.89 -3.38
N ILE A 97 -10.16 13.76 -4.30
CA ILE A 97 -11.48 14.42 -4.29
C ILE A 97 -12.59 13.41 -4.58
N CYS A 98 -12.40 12.51 -5.54
CA CYS A 98 -13.40 11.51 -5.92
C CYS A 98 -13.84 10.62 -4.75
N PHE A 99 -12.91 10.25 -3.86
CA PHE A 99 -13.21 9.43 -2.68
C PHE A 99 -13.61 10.25 -1.44
N ALA A 100 -13.68 11.58 -1.52
CA ALA A 100 -14.19 12.44 -0.46
C ALA A 100 -15.73 12.58 -0.55
N ASP A 101 -16.42 11.45 -0.71
CA ASP A 101 -17.87 11.39 -0.91
C ASP A 101 -18.53 10.46 0.14
N PRO A 102 -19.29 11.01 1.10
CA PRO A 102 -20.00 10.21 2.10
C PRO A 102 -21.17 9.40 1.52
N ALA A 103 -21.54 9.57 0.24
CA ALA A 103 -22.53 8.73 -0.41
C ALA A 103 -22.00 7.35 -0.83
N LEU A 104 -20.68 7.15 -0.79
CA LEU A 104 -20.07 5.83 -1.04
C LEU A 104 -20.51 4.81 0.02
N LYS A 105 -20.65 3.55 -0.40
CA LYS A 105 -21.10 2.47 0.50
C LYS A 105 -20.08 2.11 1.58
N PHE A 106 -18.80 2.31 1.28
CA PHE A 106 -17.69 2.06 2.21
C PHE A 106 -17.16 3.41 2.68
N ASP A 107 -16.99 3.56 4.00
CA ASP A 107 -16.38 4.75 4.59
C ASP A 107 -14.84 4.69 4.44
N PHE A 108 -14.34 5.37 3.40
CA PHE A 108 -12.90 5.44 3.11
C PHE A 108 -12.11 6.30 4.10
N ALA A 109 -12.76 7.07 4.99
CA ALA A 109 -12.08 7.80 6.05
C ALA A 109 -11.72 6.88 7.24
N GLU A 110 -12.49 5.81 7.46
CA GLU A 110 -12.30 4.89 8.59
C GLU A 110 -12.21 3.40 8.17
N PRO A 111 -11.29 3.02 7.26
CA PRO A 111 -11.27 1.68 6.66
C PRO A 111 -11.17 0.53 7.69
N ARG A 112 -10.38 0.72 8.76
CA ARG A 112 -10.25 -0.29 9.84
C ARG A 112 -11.55 -0.49 10.60
N ARG A 113 -12.35 0.57 10.80
CA ARG A 113 -13.65 0.50 11.46
C ARG A 113 -14.65 -0.21 10.57
N GLU A 114 -14.65 0.07 9.27
CA GLU A 114 -15.50 -0.62 8.30
C GLU A 114 -15.18 -2.12 8.23
N PHE A 115 -13.90 -2.50 8.28
CA PHE A 115 -13.51 -3.92 8.39
C PHE A 115 -14.07 -4.57 9.67
N ALA A 116 -14.03 -3.86 10.79
CA ALA A 116 -14.61 -4.35 12.05
C ALA A 116 -16.13 -4.54 11.94
N LYS A 117 -16.86 -3.58 11.35
CA LYS A 117 -18.30 -3.70 11.06
C LYS A 117 -18.59 -4.91 10.17
N GLY A 118 -17.79 -5.12 9.13
CA GLY A 118 -17.89 -6.30 8.27
C GLY A 118 -17.67 -7.61 9.03
N ALA A 119 -16.67 -7.66 9.92
CA ALA A 119 -16.36 -8.84 10.73
C ALA A 119 -17.51 -9.26 11.66
N ILE A 120 -18.27 -8.29 12.19
CA ILE A 120 -19.47 -8.54 13.02
C ILE A 120 -20.77 -8.59 12.20
N ARG A 121 -20.68 -8.60 10.86
CA ARG A 121 -21.81 -8.70 9.92
C ARG A 121 -22.80 -7.54 10.00
N GLU A 122 -22.32 -6.35 10.38
CA GLU A 122 -23.12 -5.12 10.45
C GLU A 122 -22.93 -4.22 9.23
N PHE A 123 -22.00 -4.54 8.33
CA PHE A 123 -21.85 -3.83 7.06
C PHE A 123 -22.91 -4.28 6.05
N MET A 124 -23.61 -3.31 5.43
CA MET A 124 -24.62 -3.59 4.39
C MET A 124 -24.07 -3.26 2.99
N PRO A 125 -23.67 -4.28 2.19
CA PRO A 125 -23.14 -4.05 0.85
C PRO A 125 -24.22 -3.62 -0.14
N ALA A 126 -23.79 -3.01 -1.25
CA ALA A 126 -24.62 -2.85 -2.43
C ALA A 126 -24.44 -4.03 -3.39
N GLY A 127 -25.32 -4.15 -4.39
CA GLY A 127 -25.20 -5.16 -5.45
C GLY A 127 -25.78 -6.53 -5.11
N GLU A 128 -26.45 -6.67 -3.97
CA GLU A 128 -27.22 -7.87 -3.63
C GLU A 128 -28.31 -8.15 -4.67
N ARG A 129 -28.61 -9.43 -4.88
CA ARG A 129 -29.58 -9.90 -5.89
C ARG A 129 -30.87 -10.43 -5.28
N SER A 130 -31.07 -10.28 -3.97
CA SER A 130 -32.24 -10.80 -3.26
C SER A 130 -33.58 -10.32 -3.84
N LEU A 131 -33.63 -9.13 -4.44
CA LEU A 131 -34.82 -8.60 -5.11
C LEU A 131 -35.32 -9.48 -6.27
N ILE A 132 -34.43 -10.20 -6.95
CA ILE A 132 -34.75 -11.05 -8.12
C ILE A 132 -34.60 -12.54 -7.82
N ILE A 133 -34.41 -12.92 -6.55
CA ILE A 133 -34.28 -14.31 -6.11
C ILE A 133 -35.57 -14.67 -5.36
N PRO A 134 -36.28 -15.75 -5.72
CA PRO A 134 -37.46 -16.20 -4.99
C PRO A 134 -37.14 -16.46 -3.50
N ALA A 135 -38.13 -16.23 -2.64
CA ALA A 135 -38.04 -16.65 -1.25
C ALA A 135 -37.80 -18.18 -1.17
N ARG A 136 -36.92 -18.59 -0.26
CA ARG A 136 -36.71 -20.00 0.10
C ARG A 136 -37.51 -20.35 1.34
#